data_AF-A0A7J6I7F5-F1
#
_entry.id   AF-A0A7J6I7F5-F1
#
_cell.length_a   1.000
_cell.length_b   1.000
_cell.length_c   1.000
_cell.angle_alpha   90.00
_cell.angle_beta   90.00
_cell.angle_gamma   90.00
#
_symmetry.space_group_name_H-M   'P 1'
#
loop_
_entity.id
_entity.type
_entity.pdbx_description
1 polymer ?
#
loop_
_entity_poly.entity_id
_entity_poly.type
_entity_poly.pdbx_seq_one_letter_code
_entity_poly.pdbx_strand_id
1 'polypeptide(L)'
;MLPSDIEKEFGYLDLIDAWDNDGWWVGVITGRKDNGDYFVYFEISDDEIAYPVSRLWVHLDWVWRRRISQRPHVAFSDRPTKHQIKISIRQ
;
A
#
# COMPACT_ATOMS: atom_id res chain seq x y z
N MET A 1 -28.66 -14.43 -4.88
CA MET A 1 -28.12 -13.07 -4.69
C MET A 1 -27.29 -13.10 -3.42
N LEU A 2 -25.97 -13.01 -3.54
CA LEU A 2 -25.12 -12.92 -2.36
C LEU A 2 -25.15 -11.47 -1.84
N PRO A 3 -25.23 -11.27 -0.52
CA PRO A 3 -25.27 -9.94 0.05
C PRO A 3 -23.89 -9.29 -0.03
N SER A 4 -23.86 -8.04 -0.49
CA SER A 4 -22.89 -7.03 -0.08
C SER A 4 -21.40 -7.38 -0.21
N ASP A 5 -20.95 -7.77 -1.40
CA ASP A 5 -19.62 -7.34 -1.88
C ASP A 5 -19.67 -5.83 -2.12
N ILE A 6 -20.01 -5.05 -1.08
CA ILE A 6 -19.67 -3.65 -1.02
C ILE A 6 -18.16 -3.69 -1.09
N GLU A 7 -17.61 -3.39 -2.27
CA GLU A 7 -16.21 -3.12 -2.46
C GLU A 7 -15.80 -2.25 -1.29
N LYS A 8 -14.99 -2.80 -0.40
CA LYS A 8 -14.65 -2.17 0.87
C LYS A 8 -13.88 -0.91 0.51
N GLU A 9 -14.59 0.21 0.49
CA GLU A 9 -14.02 1.50 0.11
C GLU A 9 -12.85 1.83 1.02
N PHE A 10 -11.79 2.41 0.46
CA PHE A 10 -10.66 2.86 1.26
C PHE A 10 -11.06 4.10 2.09
N GLY A 11 -10.66 4.10 3.36
CA GLY A 11 -10.81 5.22 4.28
C GLY A 11 -9.64 6.19 4.21
N TYR A 12 -9.86 7.41 4.73
CA TYR A 12 -8.78 8.38 4.94
C TYR A 12 -7.71 7.79 5.88
N LEU A 13 -6.43 7.95 5.50
CA LEU A 13 -5.23 7.37 6.13
C LEU A 13 -5.09 5.85 6.03
N ASP A 14 -5.92 5.16 5.25
CA ASP A 14 -5.67 3.74 4.97
C ASP A 14 -4.35 3.58 4.23
N LEU A 15 -3.55 2.61 4.69
CA LEU A 15 -2.30 2.22 4.07
C LEU A 15 -2.58 1.28 2.90
N ILE A 16 -2.08 1.63 1.72
CA ILE A 16 -2.35 0.91 0.47
C ILE A 16 -1.07 0.61 -0.30
N ASP A 17 -1.15 -0.36 -1.21
CA ASP A 17 -0.19 -0.61 -2.27
C ASP A 17 -0.79 -0.10 -3.60
N ALA A 18 -0.12 0.86 -4.24
CA ALA A 18 -0.49 1.41 -5.55
C ALA A 18 0.36 0.77 -6.67
N TRP A 19 -0.28 0.30 -7.73
CA TRP A 19 0.42 -0.19 -8.92
C TRP A 19 0.75 0.96 -9.88
N ASP A 20 2.03 1.34 -9.95
CA ASP A 20 2.53 2.38 -10.85
C ASP A 20 4.00 2.15 -11.23
N ASN A 21 4.45 2.68 -12.38
CA ASN A 21 5.83 2.55 -12.87
C ASN A 21 6.39 1.12 -12.78
N ASP A 22 5.59 0.12 -13.21
CA ASP A 22 5.91 -1.31 -13.18
C ASP A 22 6.26 -1.87 -11.79
N GLY A 23 5.70 -1.28 -10.72
CA GLY A 23 5.92 -1.71 -9.34
C GLY A 23 4.78 -1.37 -8.38
N TRP A 24 4.91 -1.87 -7.15
CA TRP A 24 4.02 -1.58 -6.03
C TRP A 24 4.63 -0.52 -5.12
N TRP A 25 3.88 0.54 -4.84
CA TRP A 25 4.31 1.66 -4.02
C TRP A 25 3.40 1.79 -2.81
N VAL A 26 3.99 1.81 -1.61
CA VAL A 26 3.24 2.00 -0.37
C VAL A 26 2.90 3.48 -0.23
N GLY A 27 1.62 3.79 -0.06
CA GLY A 27 1.12 5.14 0.14
C GLY A 27 -0.07 5.17 1.11
N VAL A 28 -0.54 6.37 1.43
CA VAL A 28 -1.69 6.58 2.31
C VAL A 28 -2.79 7.33 1.59
N ILE A 29 -4.04 6.95 1.84
CA ILE A 29 -5.19 7.63 1.25
C ILE A 29 -5.39 9.00 1.91
N THR A 30 -5.45 10.06 1.11
CA THR A 30 -5.66 11.44 1.59
C THR A 30 -7.00 12.03 1.14
N GLY A 31 -7.69 11.38 0.20
CA GLY A 31 -8.98 11.85 -0.26
C GLY A 31 -9.57 10.99 -1.37
N ARG A 32 -10.75 11.42 -1.85
CA ARG A 32 -11.47 10.78 -2.94
C ARG A 32 -12.10 11.85 -3.84
N LYS A 33 -12.04 11.64 -5.15
CA LYS A 33 -12.70 12.47 -6.16
C LYS A 33 -14.14 11.99 -6.41
N ASP A 34 -14.97 12.87 -6.96
CA ASP A 34 -16.36 12.56 -7.33
C ASP A 34 -16.46 11.42 -8.36
N ASN A 35 -15.42 11.20 -9.17
CA ASN A 35 -15.36 10.11 -10.16
C ASN A 35 -14.96 8.75 -9.54
N GLY A 36 -14.72 8.68 -8.24
CA GLY A 36 -14.35 7.47 -7.52
C GLY A 36 -12.85 7.21 -7.39
N ASP A 37 -11.98 8.05 -7.98
CA ASP A 37 -10.53 7.93 -7.80
C ASP A 37 -10.12 8.35 -6.38
N TYR A 38 -9.08 7.73 -5.84
CA TYR A 38 -8.53 8.06 -4.53
C TYR A 38 -7.21 8.82 -4.67
N PHE A 39 -7.03 9.86 -3.87
CA PHE A 39 -5.74 10.51 -3.70
C PHE A 39 -4.86 9.66 -2.76
N VAL A 40 -3.64 9.40 -3.21
CA VAL A 40 -2.63 8.66 -2.49
C VAL A 40 -1.41 9.56 -2.32
N TYR A 41 -0.99 9.74 -1.09
CA TYR A 41 0.23 10.45 -0.73
C TYR A 41 1.39 9.46 -0.52
N PHE A 42 2.55 9.78 -1.11
CA PHE A 42 3.79 9.00 -0.99
C PHE A 42 4.85 9.80 -0.22
N GLU A 43 5.08 9.44 1.04
CA GLU A 43 5.99 10.18 1.95
C GLU A 43 7.43 10.30 1.43
N ILE A 44 7.93 9.30 0.69
CA ILE A 44 9.32 9.29 0.22
C ILE A 44 9.55 10.33 -0.88
N SER A 45 8.57 10.54 -1.77
CA SER A 45 8.69 11.47 -2.90
C SER A 45 7.98 12.80 -2.67
N ASP A 46 7.17 12.91 -1.60
CA ASP A 46 6.31 14.07 -1.31
C ASP A 46 5.29 14.33 -2.44
N ASP A 47 4.88 13.27 -3.14
CA ASP A 47 3.89 13.34 -4.21
C ASP A 47 2.50 12.94 -3.72
N GLU A 48 1.47 13.60 -4.25
CA GLU A 48 0.07 13.21 -4.11
C GLU A 48 -0.54 12.95 -5.50
N ILE A 49 -1.01 11.72 -5.72
CA ILE A 49 -1.46 11.25 -7.04
C ILE A 49 -2.83 10.59 -6.91
N ALA A 50 -3.71 10.85 -7.87
CA ALA A 50 -5.03 10.22 -7.93
C ALA A 50 -4.97 8.89 -8.72
N TYR A 51 -5.48 7.81 -8.13
CA TYR A 51 -5.57 6.49 -8.74
C TYR A 51 -7.01 5.98 -8.79
N PRO A 52 -7.40 5.27 -9.86
CA PRO A 52 -8.63 4.50 -9.84
C PRO A 52 -8.50 3.35 -8.82
N VAL A 53 -9.62 2.95 -8.21
CA VAL A 53 -9.68 1.86 -7.22
C VAL A 53 -9.02 0.56 -7.72
N SER A 54 -9.09 0.29 -9.04
CA SER A 54 -8.50 -0.88 -9.69
C SER A 54 -6.97 -0.94 -9.67
N ARG A 55 -6.29 0.13 -9.26
CA ARG A 55 -4.83 0.20 -9.08
C ARG A 55 -4.40 0.17 -7.62
N LEU A 56 -5.33 0.05 -6.68
CA LEU A 56 -5.07 0.13 -5.24
C LEU A 56 -5.43 -1.18 -4.55
N TRP A 57 -4.58 -1.58 -3.61
CA TRP A 57 -4.79 -2.75 -2.76
C TRP A 57 -4.52 -2.39 -1.30
N VAL A 58 -5.20 -3.06 -0.37
CA VAL A 58 -4.92 -2.92 1.06
C VAL A 58 -3.49 -3.40 1.33
N HIS A 59 -2.68 -2.56 1.98
CA HIS A 59 -1.34 -2.96 2.38
C HIS A 59 -1.41 -4.01 3.49
N LEU A 60 -0.83 -5.19 3.25
CA LEU A 60 -0.74 -6.27 4.22
C LEU A 60 0.71 -6.54 4.58
N ASP A 61 1.07 -6.28 5.83
CA ASP A 61 2.38 -6.65 6.36
C ASP A 61 2.50 -8.17 6.46
N TRP A 62 3.46 -8.74 5.75
CA TRP A 62 3.86 -10.13 5.92
C TRP A 62 4.67 -10.29 7.21
N VAL A 63 3.98 -10.43 8.35
CA VAL A 63 4.65 -10.72 9.63
C VAL A 63 5.09 -12.19 9.65
N TRP A 64 6.33 -12.47 9.27
CA TRP A 64 6.94 -13.78 9.52
C TRP A 64 7.28 -13.93 11.01
N ARG A 65 6.50 -14.74 11.72
CA ARG A 65 6.62 -14.89 13.18
C ARG A 65 7.77 -15.83 13.57
N ARG A 66 8.83 -15.29 14.21
CA ARG A 66 9.66 -16.03 15.18
C ARG A 66 10.01 -15.11 16.37
N ARG A 67 9.59 -15.51 17.59
CA ARG A 67 9.75 -14.84 18.91
C ARG A 67 11.26 -14.75 19.28
N ILE A 68 11.75 -13.83 20.15
CA ILE A 68 11.65 -13.81 21.64
C ILE A 68 12.00 -12.40 22.20
N SER A 69 11.22 -11.95 23.19
CA SER A 69 11.49 -11.03 24.32
C SER A 69 12.56 -9.91 24.25
N GLN A 70 12.09 -8.72 24.67
CA GLN A 70 12.79 -7.48 25.08
C GLN A 70 13.07 -6.46 23.96
N ARG A 71 12.58 -5.23 24.19
CA ARG A 71 12.40 -4.12 23.26
C ARG A 71 13.68 -3.76 22.48
N PRO A 72 13.53 -3.27 21.25
CA PRO A 72 13.89 -1.87 21.07
C PRO A 72 12.88 -1.10 20.20
N HIS A 73 12.91 0.21 20.41
CA HIS A 73 12.43 1.23 19.50
C HIS A 73 13.04 0.97 18.10
N VAL A 74 12.28 0.34 17.19
CA VAL A 74 12.77 0.00 15.84
C VAL A 74 12.61 1.22 14.96
N ALA A 75 13.75 1.77 14.53
CA ALA A 75 13.84 2.81 13.53
C ALA A 75 13.28 2.31 12.19
N PHE A 76 12.52 3.16 11.50
CA PHE A 76 11.98 2.96 10.16
C PHE A 76 13.07 2.98 9.05
N SER A 77 14.31 2.55 9.35
CA SER A 77 15.44 2.63 8.41
C SER A 77 15.82 1.31 7.74
N ASP A 78 15.15 0.20 8.03
CA ASP A 78 15.53 -1.12 7.51
C ASP A 78 14.68 -1.57 6.31
N ARG A 79 14.46 -0.69 5.31
CA ARG A 79 14.06 -1.14 3.97
C ARG A 79 15.16 -0.86 2.96
N PRO A 80 15.60 -1.88 2.19
CA PRO A 80 16.68 -1.73 1.23
C PRO A 80 16.27 -0.72 0.16
N THR A 81 17.09 0.30 -0.01
CA THR A 81 16.98 1.29 -1.08
C THR A 81 17.12 0.59 -2.43
N LYS A 82 16.16 0.88 -3.30
CA LYS A 82 16.21 0.85 -4.77
C LYS A 82 17.22 -0.16 -5.34
N HIS A 83 16.74 -1.35 -5.68
CA HIS A 83 17.10 -2.21 -6.83
C HIS A 83 16.77 -3.67 -6.47
N GLN A 84 15.85 -4.27 -7.23
CA GLN A 84 15.44 -5.69 -7.22
C GLN A 84 14.43 -6.13 -6.15
N ILE A 85 13.14 -6.08 -6.50
CA ILE A 85 12.26 -7.25 -6.35
C ILE A 85 11.44 -7.36 -7.65
N LYS A 86 11.97 -8.09 -8.64
CA LYS A 86 11.12 -8.63 -9.72
C LYS A 86 10.34 -9.79 -9.12
N ILE A 87 9.05 -9.60 -8.83
CA ILE A 87 8.17 -10.73 -8.55
C ILE A 87 7.94 -11.44 -9.90
N SER A 88 8.80 -12.41 -10.20
CA SER A 88 8.60 -13.32 -11.32
C SER A 88 7.53 -14.33 -10.92
N ILE A 89 6.29 -14.08 -11.37
CA ILE A 89 5.26 -15.11 -11.34
C ILE A 89 5.60 -16.07 -12.48
N ARG A 90 6.16 -17.23 -12.14
CA ARG A 90 6.39 -18.31 -13.11
C ARG A 90 5.03 -18.86 -13.58
N GLN A 91 4.90 -19.00 -14.90
CA GLN A 91 3.86 -19.79 -15.55
C GLN A 91 4.02 -21.28 -15.23
#